data_AF-E2GJA8-F1
#
_entry.id   AF-E2GJA8-F1
#
_cell.length_a   1.000
_cell.length_b   1.000
_cell.length_c   1.000
_cell.angle_alpha   90.00
_cell.angle_beta   90.00
_cell.angle_gamma   90.00
#
_symmetry.space_group_name_H-M   'P 1'
#
loop_
_entity.id
_entity.type
_entity.pdbx_description
1 polymer ?
#
loop_
_entity_poly.entity_id
_entity_poly.type
_entity_poly.pdbx_seq_one_letter_code
_entity_poly.pdbx_strand_id
1 'polypeptide(L)'
;ALDLGIPLTLISEAVFARCVSSFKEQRVQTGKLFARTATPVEGGKQEWVEALRQALLASKIISYAQGFMLIREAGESYGWDLDYGNTALLWREGCIIRSAFLGNIRDAYEANPDLVFLGADPYFKNILENCLPAWRKVVAKAVECG
;
A
#
# COMPACT_ATOMS: atom_id res chain seq x y z
N ALA A 1 -7.23 13.34 5.38
CA ALA A 1 -6.68 13.15 4.02
C ALA A 1 -7.39 14.05 3.03
N LEU A 2 -8.71 13.84 2.81
CA LEU A 2 -9.51 14.74 1.98
C LEU A 2 -9.44 16.20 2.46
N ASP A 3 -9.60 16.45 3.77
CA ASP A 3 -9.54 17.81 4.34
C ASP A 3 -8.16 18.49 4.18
N LEU A 4 -7.09 17.69 4.12
CA LEU A 4 -5.71 18.16 3.99
C LEU A 4 -5.19 18.09 2.53
N GLY A 5 -6.04 17.70 1.56
CA GLY A 5 -5.63 17.60 0.15
C GLY A 5 -4.59 16.51 -0.16
N ILE A 6 -4.36 15.54 0.74
CA ILE A 6 -3.34 14.50 0.55
C ILE A 6 -3.91 13.24 -0.11
N PRO A 7 -3.28 12.72 -1.18
CA PRO A 7 -3.76 11.55 -1.92
C PRO A 7 -3.51 10.23 -1.17
N LEU A 8 -4.39 9.91 -0.21
CA LEU A 8 -4.37 8.67 0.57
C LEU A 8 -5.16 7.54 -0.11
N THR A 9 -4.82 7.27 -1.38
CA THR A 9 -5.67 6.43 -2.26
C THR A 9 -5.79 4.99 -1.78
N LEU A 10 -4.69 4.34 -1.37
CA LEU A 10 -4.71 2.91 -1.05
C LEU A 10 -5.53 2.61 0.21
N ILE A 11 -5.39 3.42 1.25
CA ILE A 11 -6.21 3.28 2.48
C ILE A 11 -7.67 3.61 2.19
N SER A 12 -7.95 4.60 1.33
CA SER A 12 -9.32 4.94 0.94
C SER A 12 -10.00 3.79 0.18
N GLU A 13 -9.30 3.17 -0.78
CA GLU A 13 -9.79 1.97 -1.47
C GLU A 13 -9.95 0.79 -0.52
N ALA A 14 -9.09 0.63 0.48
CA ALA A 14 -9.27 -0.40 1.51
C ALA A 14 -10.55 -0.19 2.34
N VAL A 15 -10.94 1.06 2.61
CA VAL A 15 -12.22 1.39 3.25
C VAL A 15 -13.39 1.09 2.31
N PHE A 16 -13.32 1.52 1.04
CA PHE A 16 -14.38 1.24 0.07
C PHE A 16 -14.55 -0.25 -0.20
N ALA A 17 -13.48 -1.04 -0.21
CA ALA A 17 -13.56 -2.50 -0.33
C ALA A 17 -14.37 -3.11 0.83
N ARG A 18 -14.25 -2.59 2.06
CA ARG A 18 -15.09 -3.01 3.20
C ARG A 18 -16.55 -2.63 2.98
N CYS A 19 -16.81 -1.41 2.50
CA CYS A 19 -18.18 -0.97 2.18
C CYS A 19 -18.82 -1.85 1.09
N VAL A 20 -18.13 -2.11 -0.01
CA VAL A 20 -18.62 -3.01 -1.07
C VAL A 20 -18.85 -4.43 -0.52
N SER A 21 -18.01 -4.90 0.40
CA SER A 21 -18.17 -6.22 1.01
C SER A 21 -19.47 -6.34 1.82
N SER A 22 -19.90 -5.27 2.50
CA SER A 22 -21.11 -5.26 3.34
C SER A 22 -22.41 -5.28 2.54
N PHE A 23 -22.39 -4.84 1.28
CA PHE A 23 -23.49 -4.95 0.32
C PHE A 23 -23.67 -6.39 -0.21
N LYS A 24 -23.66 -7.39 0.69
CA LYS A 24 -23.65 -8.81 0.35
C LYS A 24 -24.86 -9.21 -0.49
N GLU A 25 -26.07 -8.83 -0.09
CA GLU A 25 -27.30 -9.19 -0.81
C GLU A 25 -27.28 -8.62 -2.23
N GLN A 26 -26.96 -7.33 -2.38
CA GLN A 26 -26.82 -6.68 -3.68
C GLN A 26 -25.78 -7.39 -4.54
N ARG A 27 -24.58 -7.68 -4.02
CA ARG A 27 -23.54 -8.42 -4.76
C ARG A 27 -23.99 -9.80 -5.19
N VAL A 28 -24.75 -10.53 -4.36
CA VAL A 28 -25.28 -11.86 -4.72
C VAL A 28 -26.33 -11.75 -5.82
N GLN A 29 -27.26 -10.79 -5.74
CA GLN A 29 -28.28 -10.61 -6.79
C GLN A 29 -27.67 -10.11 -8.10
N THR A 30 -26.87 -9.04 -8.03
CA THR A 30 -26.17 -8.47 -9.19
C THR A 30 -25.24 -9.50 -9.83
N GLY A 31 -24.54 -10.30 -9.03
CA GLY A 31 -23.65 -11.34 -9.53
C GLY A 31 -24.33 -12.51 -10.24
N LYS A 32 -25.68 -12.56 -10.32
CA LYS A 32 -26.44 -13.47 -11.20
C LYS A 32 -26.67 -12.88 -12.59
N LEU A 33 -26.58 -11.55 -12.72
CA LEU A 33 -26.82 -10.82 -13.97
C LEU A 33 -25.60 -10.81 -14.89
N PHE A 34 -24.41 -10.99 -14.32
CA PHE A 34 -23.14 -10.98 -15.05
C PHE A 34 -22.55 -12.39 -15.15
N ALA A 35 -22.02 -12.74 -16.33
CA ALA A 35 -21.30 -13.98 -16.53
C ALA A 35 -20.03 -14.00 -15.65
N ARG A 36 -19.77 -15.15 -15.00
CA ARG A 36 -18.56 -15.39 -14.21
C ARG A 36 -17.66 -16.34 -14.96
N THR A 37 -16.80 -15.79 -15.81
CA THR A 37 -15.80 -16.60 -16.51
C THR A 37 -14.49 -16.53 -15.74
N ALA A 38 -14.17 -17.59 -14.99
CA ALA A 38 -12.85 -17.73 -14.40
C ALA A 38 -11.88 -18.21 -15.48
N THR A 39 -11.02 -17.31 -15.95
CA THR A 39 -9.98 -17.67 -16.94
C THR A 39 -8.74 -18.15 -16.19
N PRO A 40 -8.26 -19.39 -16.43
CA PRO A 40 -7.00 -19.85 -15.87
C PRO A 40 -5.87 -18.93 -16.28
N VAL A 41 -4.99 -18.65 -15.32
CA VAL A 41 -3.77 -17.88 -15.58
C VAL A 41 -2.70 -18.85 -16.09
N GLU A 42 -2.16 -18.58 -17.27
CA GLU A 42 -1.04 -19.34 -17.83
C GLU A 42 0.26 -19.10 -17.03
N GLY A 43 1.16 -20.08 -17.05
CA GLY A 43 2.46 -20.00 -16.38
C GLY A 43 2.56 -20.80 -15.08
N GLY A 44 3.77 -20.84 -14.51
CA GLY A 44 4.04 -21.65 -13.33
C GLY A 44 3.49 -21.02 -12.04
N LYS A 45 2.88 -21.81 -11.16
CA LYS A 45 2.37 -21.34 -9.86
C LYS A 45 3.43 -20.57 -9.06
N GLN A 46 4.67 -21.07 -9.03
CA GLN A 46 5.76 -20.44 -8.27
C GLN A 46 6.12 -19.05 -8.81
N GLU A 47 6.10 -18.87 -10.13
CA GLU A 47 6.34 -17.59 -10.79
C GLU A 47 5.29 -16.55 -10.38
N TRP A 48 4.02 -16.96 -10.34
CA TRP A 48 2.92 -16.07 -9.93
C TRP A 48 2.94 -15.75 -8.43
N VAL A 49 3.30 -16.71 -7.58
CA VAL A 49 3.44 -16.47 -6.13
C VAL A 49 4.55 -15.44 -5.87
N GLU A 50 5.69 -15.55 -6.57
CA GLU A 50 6.77 -14.57 -6.43
C GLU A 50 6.36 -13.20 -6.97
N ALA A 51 5.67 -13.15 -8.11
CA ALA A 51 5.16 -11.90 -8.65
C ALA A 51 4.17 -11.21 -7.70
N LEU A 52 3.27 -11.99 -7.07
CA LEU A 52 2.34 -11.51 -6.05
C LEU A 52 3.06 -11.01 -4.79
N ARG A 53 4.12 -11.70 -4.35
CA ARG A 53 4.93 -11.27 -3.21
C ARG A 53 5.56 -9.89 -3.46
N GLN A 54 6.10 -9.67 -4.65
CA GLN A 54 6.67 -8.37 -5.04
C GLN A 54 5.60 -7.29 -5.17
N ALA A 55 4.47 -7.59 -5.81
CA ALA A 55 3.33 -6.68 -5.95
C ALA A 55 2.79 -6.24 -4.58
N LEU A 56 2.67 -7.17 -3.63
CA LEU A 56 2.25 -6.90 -2.26
C LEU A 56 3.25 -5.98 -1.54
N LEU A 57 4.55 -6.26 -1.66
CA LEU A 57 5.60 -5.46 -1.02
C LEU A 57 5.61 -4.03 -1.56
N ALA A 58 5.57 -3.85 -2.89
CA ALA A 58 5.51 -2.54 -3.52
C ALA A 58 4.25 -1.75 -3.10
N SER A 59 3.09 -2.41 -3.13
CA SER A 59 1.82 -1.80 -2.70
C SER A 59 1.85 -1.40 -1.23
N LYS A 60 2.45 -2.22 -0.36
CA LYS A 60 2.65 -1.89 1.05
C LYS A 60 3.52 -0.64 1.20
N ILE A 61 4.64 -0.54 0.49
CA ILE A 61 5.51 0.66 0.52
C ILE A 61 4.73 1.91 0.14
N ILE A 62 3.94 1.87 -0.93
CA ILE A 62 3.13 3.02 -1.34
C ILE A 62 2.08 3.40 -0.29
N SER A 63 1.42 2.42 0.33
CA SER A 63 0.46 2.71 1.41
C SER A 63 1.12 3.44 2.59
N TYR A 64 2.31 3.02 2.99
CA TYR A 64 3.06 3.68 4.06
C TYR A 64 3.54 5.07 3.61
N ALA A 65 4.07 5.20 2.40
CA ALA A 65 4.50 6.48 1.85
C ALA A 65 3.38 7.52 1.88
N GLN A 66 2.18 7.15 1.41
CA GLN A 66 0.99 8.03 1.45
C GLN A 66 0.58 8.38 2.89
N GLY A 67 0.67 7.42 3.81
CA GLY A 67 0.38 7.64 5.24
C GLY A 67 1.35 8.65 5.87
N PHE A 68 2.64 8.53 5.60
CA PHE A 68 3.64 9.47 6.12
C PHE A 68 3.53 10.86 5.47
N MET A 69 3.19 10.95 4.18
CA MET A 69 2.85 12.23 3.54
C MET A 69 1.68 12.92 4.25
N LEU A 70 0.66 12.17 4.66
CA LEU A 70 -0.48 12.71 5.40
C LEU A 70 -0.09 13.19 6.81
N ILE A 71 0.75 12.42 7.51
CA ILE A 71 1.23 12.78 8.85
C ILE A 71 2.07 14.07 8.77
N ARG A 72 2.94 14.17 7.76
CA ARG A 72 3.73 15.38 7.50
C ARG A 72 2.84 16.59 7.25
N GLU A 73 1.90 16.50 6.33
CA GLU A 73 0.97 17.61 6.03
C GLU A 73 0.17 18.03 7.27
N ALA A 74 -0.28 17.08 8.08
CA ALA A 74 -0.95 17.37 9.34
C ALA A 74 -0.01 18.10 10.32
N GLY A 75 1.25 17.69 10.42
CA GLY A 75 2.26 18.36 11.23
C GLY A 75 2.45 19.82 10.81
N GLU A 76 2.60 20.07 9.52
CA GLU A 76 2.75 21.42 8.95
C GLU A 76 1.47 22.27 9.16
N SER A 77 0.30 21.75 8.80
CA SER A 77 -0.99 22.44 8.89
C SER A 77 -1.41 22.78 10.32
N TYR A 78 -1.05 21.94 11.31
CA TYR A 78 -1.42 22.12 12.71
C TYR A 78 -0.29 22.65 13.60
N GLY A 79 0.90 22.89 13.02
CA GLY A 79 2.08 23.37 13.76
C GLY A 79 2.61 22.36 14.77
N TRP A 80 2.51 21.06 14.48
CA TRP A 80 3.07 20.00 15.31
C TRP A 80 4.47 19.63 14.82
N ASP A 81 5.43 19.65 15.75
CA ASP A 81 6.78 19.17 15.52
C ASP A 81 6.81 17.64 15.68
N LEU A 82 6.56 16.92 14.58
CA LEU A 82 6.42 15.48 14.57
C LEU A 82 7.74 14.79 14.20
N ASP A 83 8.18 13.87 15.04
CA ASP A 83 9.29 12.97 14.73
C ASP A 83 8.77 11.72 14.00
N TYR A 84 8.97 11.70 12.68
CA TYR A 84 8.50 10.60 11.82
C TYR A 84 9.24 9.28 12.09
N GLY A 85 10.54 9.34 12.42
CA GLY A 85 11.35 8.16 12.73
C GLY A 85 10.89 7.48 14.02
N ASN A 86 10.67 8.27 15.08
CA ASN A 86 10.11 7.77 16.34
C ASN A 86 8.66 7.32 16.20
N THR A 87 7.85 7.99 15.37
CA THR A 87 6.49 7.54 15.04
C THR A 87 6.52 6.13 14.44
N ALA A 88 7.44 5.84 13.51
CA ALA A 88 7.60 4.50 12.95
C ALA A 88 8.05 3.47 14.01
N LEU A 89 8.95 3.87 14.91
CA LEU A 89 9.45 3.02 15.99
C LEU A 89 8.35 2.61 16.98
N LEU A 90 7.45 3.53 17.35
CA LEU A 90 6.33 3.26 18.25
C LEU A 90 5.41 2.14 17.72
N TRP A 91 5.31 1.98 16.40
CA TRP A 91 4.51 0.93 15.78
C TRP A 91 5.24 -0.41 15.63
N ARG A 92 6.52 -0.52 16.00
CA ARG A 92 7.24 -1.80 15.90
C ARG A 92 6.72 -2.86 16.85
N GLU A 93 6.12 -2.48 17.97
CA GLU A 93 5.62 -3.42 18.99
C GLU A 93 4.23 -3.00 19.46
N GLY A 94 3.49 -3.95 20.05
CA GLY A 94 2.18 -3.67 20.69
C GLY A 94 1.01 -3.34 19.75
N CYS A 95 1.25 -3.02 18.48
CA CYS A 95 0.20 -2.71 17.50
C CYS A 95 -0.05 -3.83 16.47
N ILE A 96 -1.18 -3.77 15.76
CA ILE A 96 -1.58 -4.75 14.72
C ILE A 96 -0.64 -4.70 13.51
N ILE A 97 -0.15 -3.52 13.13
CA ILE A 97 0.63 -3.31 11.90
C ILE A 97 2.14 -3.56 12.07
N ARG A 98 2.56 -4.02 13.25
CA ARG A 98 3.97 -4.29 13.58
C ARG A 98 4.65 -5.16 12.53
N SER A 99 5.83 -4.75 12.08
CA SER A 99 6.65 -5.53 11.15
C SER A 99 8.09 -5.02 11.13
N ALA A 100 9.04 -5.89 10.72
CA ALA A 100 10.45 -5.52 10.55
C ALA A 100 10.63 -4.30 9.60
N PHE A 101 9.72 -4.16 8.63
CA PHE A 101 9.62 -3.04 7.69
C PHE A 101 9.60 -1.65 8.34
N LEU A 102 9.06 -1.52 9.56
CA LEU A 102 9.01 -0.24 10.28
C LEU A 102 10.40 0.22 10.74
N GLY A 103 11.34 -0.73 10.94
CA GLY A 103 12.74 -0.39 11.19
C GLY A 103 13.38 0.32 10.00
N ASN A 104 13.10 -0.14 8.78
CA ASN A 104 13.60 0.51 7.56
C ASN A 104 13.02 1.92 7.36
N ILE A 105 11.77 2.16 7.78
CA ILE A 105 11.18 3.50 7.72
C ILE A 105 11.88 4.44 8.69
N ARG A 106 12.14 3.99 9.93
CA ARG A 106 12.95 4.75 10.89
C ARG A 106 14.30 5.12 10.28
N ASP A 107 15.00 4.15 9.71
CA ASP A 107 16.35 4.37 9.14
C ASP A 107 16.32 5.42 8.02
N ALA A 108 15.28 5.41 7.19
CA ALA A 108 15.10 6.40 6.13
C ALA A 108 14.90 7.83 6.67
N TYR A 109 14.11 7.99 7.73
CA TYR A 109 13.90 9.29 8.38
C TYR A 109 15.07 9.73 9.27
N GLU A 110 15.85 8.80 9.82
CA GLU A 110 17.10 9.10 10.53
C GLU A 110 18.17 9.61 9.54
N ALA A 111 18.25 9.02 8.34
CA ALA A 111 19.14 9.48 7.28
C ALA A 111 18.71 10.81 6.66
N ASN A 112 17.40 11.04 6.53
CA ASN A 112 16.84 12.29 6.01
C ASN A 112 15.52 12.65 6.73
N PRO A 113 15.58 13.51 7.77
CA PRO A 113 14.39 13.95 8.50
C PRO A 113 13.35 14.68 7.62
N ASP A 114 13.82 15.32 6.54
CA ASP A 114 12.99 16.08 5.60
C ASP A 114 12.42 15.22 4.45
N LEU A 115 12.51 13.89 4.53
CA LEU A 115 12.04 12.98 3.50
C LEU A 115 10.51 13.13 3.27
N VAL A 116 10.14 13.69 2.13
CA VAL A 116 8.73 13.92 1.76
C VAL A 116 8.04 12.64 1.29
N PHE A 117 8.72 11.86 0.44
CA PHE A 117 8.19 10.63 -0.13
C PHE A 117 9.11 9.46 0.20
N LEU A 118 8.58 8.47 0.92
CA LEU A 118 9.34 7.32 1.38
C LEU A 118 10.06 6.55 0.25
N GLY A 119 9.47 6.49 -0.94
CA GLY A 119 10.10 5.85 -2.10
C GLY A 119 11.30 6.60 -2.71
N ALA A 120 11.63 7.80 -2.21
CA ALA A 120 12.84 8.53 -2.60
C ALA A 120 14.08 8.11 -1.79
N ASP A 121 13.90 7.45 -0.64
CA ASP A 121 15.00 6.84 0.10
C ASP A 121 15.64 5.70 -0.71
N PRO A 122 16.98 5.55 -0.71
CA PRO A 122 17.68 4.55 -1.54
C PRO A 122 17.21 3.11 -1.32
N TYR A 123 16.89 2.70 -0.09
CA TYR A 123 16.44 1.35 0.21
C TYR A 123 15.06 1.08 -0.41
N PHE A 124 14.10 1.97 -0.17
CA PHE A 124 12.74 1.82 -0.71
C PHE A 124 12.70 2.00 -2.23
N LYS A 125 13.49 2.93 -2.77
CA LYS A 125 13.63 3.13 -4.21
C LYS A 125 14.08 1.85 -4.90
N ASN A 126 15.16 1.23 -4.41
CA ASN A 126 15.68 -0.01 -4.98
C ASN A 126 14.65 -1.16 -4.91
N ILE A 127 13.88 -1.28 -3.82
CA ILE A 127 12.83 -2.29 -3.74
C ILE A 127 11.74 -2.03 -4.78
N LEU A 128 11.27 -0.79 -4.89
CA LEU A 128 10.22 -0.42 -5.84
C LEU A 128 10.68 -0.67 -7.28
N GLU A 129 11.89 -0.26 -7.65
CA GLU A 129 12.48 -0.50 -8.96
C GLU A 129 12.52 -1.99 -9.31
N ASN A 130 12.96 -2.83 -8.37
CA ASN A 130 13.02 -4.28 -8.57
C ASN A 130 11.63 -4.94 -8.65
N CYS A 131 10.64 -4.40 -7.93
CA CYS A 131 9.28 -4.95 -7.92
C CYS A 131 8.42 -4.48 -9.11
N LEU A 132 8.78 -3.39 -9.78
CA LEU A 132 7.96 -2.77 -10.84
C LEU A 132 7.49 -3.75 -11.94
N PRO A 133 8.35 -4.62 -12.51
CA PRO A 133 7.90 -5.55 -13.56
C PRO A 133 6.84 -6.54 -13.05
N ALA A 134 7.08 -7.17 -11.90
CA ALA A 134 6.15 -8.10 -11.28
C ALA A 134 4.84 -7.41 -10.87
N TRP A 135 4.94 -6.21 -10.32
CA TRP A 135 3.80 -5.44 -9.88
C TRP A 135 2.87 -5.07 -11.04
N ARG A 136 3.43 -4.60 -12.16
CA ARG A 136 2.68 -4.33 -13.40
C ARG A 136 2.06 -5.61 -13.97
N LYS A 137 2.81 -6.72 -14.00
CA LYS A 137 2.32 -8.02 -14.48
C LYS A 137 1.09 -8.49 -13.69
N VAL A 138 1.13 -8.39 -12.36
CA VAL A 138 0.01 -8.78 -11.49
C VAL A 138 -1.21 -7.90 -11.75
N VAL A 139 -1.05 -6.57 -11.83
CA VAL A 139 -2.17 -5.66 -12.07
C VAL A 139 -2.81 -5.94 -13.44
N ALA A 140 -2.00 -6.05 -14.49
CA ALA A 140 -2.50 -6.35 -15.84
C ALA A 140 -3.27 -7.68 -15.84
N LYS A 141 -2.70 -8.73 -15.23
CA LYS A 141 -3.34 -10.04 -15.23
C LYS A 141 -4.62 -10.11 -14.39
N ALA A 142 -4.65 -9.42 -13.25
CA ALA A 142 -5.88 -9.30 -12.46
C ALA A 142 -6.99 -8.61 -13.26
N VAL A 143 -6.67 -7.55 -14.00
CA VAL A 143 -7.65 -6.85 -14.85
C VAL A 143 -8.10 -7.72 -16.04
N GLU A 144 -7.18 -8.46 -16.67
CA GLU A 144 -7.50 -9.41 -17.76
C GLU A 144 -8.43 -10.54 -17.31
N CYS A 145 -8.28 -11.02 -16.07
CA CYS A 145 -9.00 -12.18 -15.54
C CYS A 145 -10.28 -11.83 -14.75
N GLY A 146 -10.46 -10.56 -14.35
CA GLY A 146 -11.56 -10.10 -13.49
C GLY A 146 -11.37 -10.46 -12.02
#